data_AF-A0A4V1W5L8-F1
#
_entry.id   AF-A0A4V1W5L8-F1
#
_cell.length_a   1.000
_cell.length_b   1.000
_cell.length_c   1.000
_cell.angle_alpha   90.00
_cell.angle_beta   90.00
_cell.angle_gamma   90.00
#
_symmetry.space_group_name_H-M   'P 1'
#
loop_
_entity.id
_entity.type
_entity.pdbx_description
1 polymer ?
#
loop_
_entity_poly.entity_id
_entity_poly.type
_entity_poly.pdbx_seq_one_letter_code
_entity_poly.pdbx_strand_id
1 'polypeptide(L)' 'MAYHPPDITLHYPYLRRMSWAQITAAAEDAEIHHDYARALILWQHAYHAATLTLNKNLAVAKIDFCIKRIRMREQM' A
#
# COMPACT_ATOMS: atom_id res chain seq x y z
N MET A 1 10.55 17.24 8.20
CA MET A 1 11.22 16.00 7.77
C MET A 1 10.41 15.39 6.65
N ALA A 2 10.84 15.53 5.39
CA ALA A 2 10.18 14.86 4.28
C ALA A 2 10.53 13.36 4.37
N TYR A 3 9.55 12.52 4.67
CA TYR A 3 9.69 11.07 4.60
C TYR A 3 9.81 10.72 3.12
N HIS A 4 11.02 10.43 2.66
CA HIS A 4 11.27 9.85 1.34
C HIS A 4 11.16 8.33 1.51
N PRO A 5 10.06 7.70 1.07
CA PRO A 5 9.96 6.25 1.11
C PRO A 5 11.07 5.69 0.20
N PRO A 6 11.68 4.54 0.53
CA PRO A 6 12.52 3.83 -0.41
C PRO A 6 11.71 3.63 -1.70
N ASP A 7 12.37 3.79 -2.84
CA ASP A 7 11.77 3.56 -4.15
C ASP A 7 11.34 2.08 -4.21
N ILE A 8 10.10 1.80 -3.79
CA ILE A 8 9.52 0.46 -3.68
C ILE A 8 9.53 -0.24 -5.05
N THR A 9 9.59 0.53 -6.14
CA THR A 9 9.71 -0.01 -7.49
C THR A 9 11.10 -0.58 -7.80
N LEU A 10 12.13 -0.20 -7.03
CA LEU A 10 13.47 -0.77 -7.11
C LEU A 10 13.52 -2.18 -6.50
N HIS A 11 12.72 -2.43 -5.45
CA HIS A 11 12.60 -3.74 -4.81
C HIS A 11 11.56 -4.65 -5.50
N TYR A 12 10.57 -4.08 -6.19
CA TYR A 12 9.50 -4.82 -6.86
C TYR A 12 9.25 -4.30 -8.28
N PRO A 13 10.17 -4.56 -9.24
CA PRO A 13 10.09 -4.01 -10.59
C PRO A 13 8.83 -4.43 -11.37
N TYR A 14 8.19 -5.54 -10.99
CA TYR A 14 6.92 -5.98 -11.58
C TYR A 14 5.74 -5.06 -11.24
N LEU A 15 5.79 -4.33 -10.12
CA LEU A 15 4.74 -3.38 -9.74
C LEU A 15 4.67 -2.17 -10.68
N ARG A 16 5.77 -1.88 -11.39
CA ARG A 16 5.86 -0.75 -12.34
C ARG A 16 5.00 -0.96 -13.60
N ARG A 17 4.60 -2.21 -13.89
CA ARG A 17 3.75 -2.57 -15.04
C ARG A 17 2.29 -2.83 -14.65
N MET A 18 1.96 -2.84 -13.36
CA MET A 18 0.60 -3.08 -12.91
C MET A 18 -0.25 -1.82 -13.00
N SER A 19 -1.48 -1.97 -13.48
CA SER A 19 -2.47 -0.90 -13.41
C SER A 19 -2.89 -0.65 -11.96
N TRP A 20 -3.43 0.54 -11.69
CA TRP A 20 -3.92 0.88 -10.35
C TRP A 20 -4.88 -0.17 -9.79
N ALA A 21 -5.82 -0.66 -10.62
CA ALA A 21 -6.78 -1.71 -10.24
C ALA A 21 -6.11 -3.04 -9.87
N GLN A 22 -5.03 -3.43 -10.57
CA GLN A 22 -4.28 -4.64 -10.23
C GLN A 22 -3.55 -4.50 -8.90
N ILE A 23 -2.98 -3.32 -8.63
CA ILE A 23 -2.28 -3.04 -7.36
C ILE A 23 -3.27 -3.10 -6.20
N THR A 24 -4.43 -2.46 -6.33
CA THR A 24 -5.44 -2.45 -5.25
C THR A 24 -6.05 -3.82 -5.01
N ALA A 25 -6.32 -4.61 -6.06
CA ALA A 25 -6.81 -5.98 -5.89
C ALA A 25 -5.79 -6.85 -5.12
N ALA A 26 -4.49 -6.73 -5.42
CA ALA A 26 -3.45 -7.43 -4.67
C ALA A 26 -3.32 -6.91 -3.22
N ALA A 27 -3.55 -5.62 -3.00
CA ALA A 27 -3.51 -5.02 -1.66
C ALA A 27 -4.67 -5.53 -0.79
N GLU A 28 -5.87 -5.61 -1.36
CA GLU A 28 -7.06 -6.16 -0.70
C GLU A 28 -6.90 -7.65 -0.41
N ASP A 29 -6.35 -8.42 -1.34
CA ASP A 29 -6.02 -9.84 -1.11
C ASP A 29 -5.04 -10.00 0.06
N ALA A 30 -4.00 -9.17 0.13
CA ALA A 30 -3.07 -9.17 1.27
C ALA A 30 -3.76 -8.79 2.59
N GLU A 31 -4.70 -7.84 2.59
CA GLU A 31 -5.50 -7.50 3.78
C GLU A 31 -6.37 -8.67 4.25
N ILE A 32 -7.00 -9.41 3.32
CA ILE A 32 -7.82 -10.59 3.61
C ILE A 32 -6.98 -11.68 4.27
N HIS A 33 -5.74 -11.87 3.81
CA HIS A 33 -4.79 -12.83 4.38
C HIS A 33 -4.06 -12.33 5.64
N HIS A 34 -4.45 -11.16 6.18
CA HIS A 34 -3.83 -10.52 7.34
C HIS A 34 -2.33 -10.17 7.16
N ASP A 35 -1.84 -10.12 5.92
CA ASP A 35 -0.48 -9.67 5.59
C ASP A 35 -0.47 -8.14 5.44
N TYR A 36 -0.64 -7.46 6.57
CA TYR A 36 -0.75 -6.00 6.61
C TYR A 36 0.55 -5.29 6.22
N ALA A 37 1.72 -5.94 6.35
CA ALA A 37 2.99 -5.39 5.90
C ALA A 37 3.05 -5.35 4.37
N ARG A 38 2.63 -6.44 3.70
CA ARG A 38 2.52 -6.47 2.25
C ARG A 38 1.44 -5.54 1.72
N ALA A 39 0.27 -5.52 2.37
CA ALA A 39 -0.81 -4.60 2.01
C ALA A 39 -0.37 -3.13 2.09
N LEU A 40 0.38 -2.76 3.13
CA LEU A 40 0.92 -1.40 3.30
C LEU A 40 1.78 -0.98 2.11
N ILE A 41 2.72 -1.82 1.68
CA ILE A 41 3.60 -1.55 0.53
C ILE A 41 2.77 -1.39 -0.75
N LEU A 42 1.77 -2.24 -0.95
CA LEU A 42 0.91 -2.19 -2.13
C LEU A 42 0.03 -0.92 -2.15
N TRP A 43 -0.50 -0.49 -1.00
CA TRP A 43 -1.27 0.76 -0.92
C TRP A 43 -0.40 2.01 -1.10
N GLN A 44 0.85 2.00 -0.62
CA GLN A 44 1.83 3.06 -0.94
C GLN A 44 2.08 3.13 -2.45
N HIS A 45 2.20 1.98 -3.11
CA HIS A 45 2.35 1.94 -4.56
C HIS A 45 1.09 2.40 -5.29
N ALA A 46 -0.10 2.00 -4.82
CA ALA A 46 -1.38 2.47 -5.36
C ALA A 46 -1.54 3.99 -5.23
N TYR A 47 -1.04 4.60 -4.15
CA TYR A 47 -1.02 6.05 -3.98
C TYR A 47 -0.19 6.75 -5.06
N HIS A 48 0.99 6.22 -5.38
CA HIS A 48 1.86 6.76 -6.43
C HIS A 48 1.31 6.53 -7.83
N ALA A 49 0.68 5.38 -8.08
CA ALA A 49 0.06 5.06 -9.37
C ALA A 49 -1.28 5.79 -9.60
N ALA A 50 -1.89 6.33 -8.55
CA ALA A 50 -3.17 7.02 -8.64
C ALA A 50 -3.06 8.36 -9.38
N THR A 51 -3.83 8.51 -10.45
CA THR A 51 -4.00 9.78 -11.17
C THR A 51 -5.11 10.65 -10.59
N LEU A 52 -6.15 10.03 -10.03
CA LEU A 52 -7.31 10.70 -9.44
C LEU A 52 -7.11 10.96 -7.95
N THR A 53 -7.56 12.14 -7.49
CA THR A 53 -7.51 12.51 -6.06
C THR A 53 -8.31 11.54 -5.18
N LEU A 54 -9.46 11.06 -5.65
CA LEU A 54 -10.26 10.07 -4.90
C LEU A 54 -9.46 8.79 -4.62
N ASN A 55 -8.71 8.32 -5.61
CA ASN A 55 -7.90 7.11 -5.50
C ASN A 55 -6.71 7.33 -4.54
N LYS A 56 -6.13 8.53 -4.53
CA LYS A 56 -5.10 8.90 -3.54
C LYS A 56 -5.66 8.90 -2.12
N ASN A 57 -6.85 9.47 -1.92
CA ASN A 57 -7.50 9.51 -0.61
C ASN A 57 -7.82 8.11 -0.10
N LEU A 58 -8.30 7.22 -0.97
CA LEU A 58 -8.50 5.81 -0.63
C LEU A 58 -7.19 5.15 -0.18
N ALA A 59 -6.12 5.31 -0.97
CA ALA A 59 -4.83 4.70 -0.66
C ALA A 59 -4.27 5.20 0.69
N VAL A 60 -4.40 6.50 0.99
CA VAL A 60 -4.00 7.06 2.30
C VAL A 60 -4.78 6.42 3.44
N ALA A 61 -6.11 6.34 3.33
CA ALA A 61 -6.94 5.73 4.38
C ALA A 61 -6.55 4.26 4.63
N LYS A 62 -6.21 3.53 3.57
CA LYS A 62 -5.77 2.13 3.65
C LYS A 62 -4.35 1.97 4.21
N ILE A 63 -3.43 2.88 3.88
CA ILE A 63 -2.10 2.96 4.50
C ILE A 63 -2.23 3.12 6.01
N ASP A 64 -3.05 4.08 6.46
CA ASP A 64 -3.28 4.33 7.89
C ASP A 64 -3.91 3.13 8.60
N PHE A 65 -4.84 2.44 7.92
CA PHE A 65 -5.43 1.21 8.42
C PHE A 65 -4.36 0.11 8.62
N CYS A 66 -3.50 -0.11 7.64
CA CYS A 66 -2.45 -1.12 7.73
C CYS A 66 -1.44 -0.80 8.85
N ILE A 67 -1.00 0.46 8.97
CA ILE A 67 -0.10 0.89 10.06
C ILE A 67 -0.72 0.61 11.44
N LYS A 68 -2.00 0.94 11.63
CA LYS A 68 -2.71 0.67 12.89
C LYS A 68 -2.77 -0.83 13.19
N ARG A 69 -3.05 -1.66 12.19
CA ARG A 69 -3.12 -3.13 12.34
C ARG A 69 -1.78 -3.74 12.71
N ILE A 70 -0.70 -3.32 12.04
CA ILE A 70 0.66 -3.78 12.36
C ILE A 70 1.02 -3.43 13.81
N ARG A 71 0.83 -2.17 14.22
CA ARG A 71 1.12 -1.73 15.59
C ARG A 71 0.31 -2.48 16.66
N MET A 72 -0.96 -2.78 16.40
CA MET A 72 -1.78 -3.57 17.33
C MET A 72 -1.27 -5.01 17.45
N ARG A 73 -0.75 -5.60 16.37
CA ARG A 73 -0.18 -6.95 16.39
C ARG A 73 1.13 -7.04 17.17
N GLU A 74 1.93 -5.97 17.18
CA GLU A 74 3.18 -5.89 17.94
C GLU A 74 2.96 -5.68 19.45
N GLN A 75 1.75 -5.31 19.87
CA GLN A 75 1.38 -5.04 21.27
C GLN A 75 0.70 -6.24 21.97
N MET A 76 0.46 -7.34 21.24
CA MET A 76 -0.08 -8.61 21.76
C MET A 76 1.02 -9.64 21.88
#